data_AF-A0A2E1KQD3-F1
#
_entry.id   AF-A0A2E1KQD3-F1
#
_cell.length_a   1.000
_cell.length_b   1.000
_cell.length_c   1.000
_cell.angle_alpha   90.00
_cell.angle_beta   90.00
_cell.angle_gamma   90.00
#
_symmetry.space_group_name_H-M   'P 1'
#
loop_
_entity.id
_entity.type
_entity.pdbx_description
1 polymer ?
#
loop_
_entity_poly.entity_id
_entity_poly.type
_entity_poly.pdbx_seq_one_letter_code
_entity_poly.pdbx_strand_id
1 'polypeptide(L)'
;MIENMSDFKVEAEQIDLPAGAYYKSSRHYVRWRGRTVLGLSENAFRAYLFPLYTPSGVPLTEESPVDHPHHNSVWIGADHVDCLLPYADRQTETANYNFYVQETFQGRSPGRMIVHAQDWQRRGEEHLRVVQDIEWRGPAEWGAPDGRPIARESRAIDVQPGDLAHTIDVRSRLRPAKWDLRIGPTRHAYFGIRLVEALRPSGGATLTDAQRRQGVAAIDGAHSEWVHVCGQVTRNRVAGLACFPSADARAGPWRVHPWGTIDVNPLQSQQCVLRVGEQIEYGIRLIVHDDSADATRIAAFYQMYRELPVGDWQDLSAAR
;
A
#
# COMPACT_ATOMS: atom_id res chain seq x y z
N MET A 1 4.66 9.16 40.25
CA MET A 1 4.60 9.55 38.83
C MET A 1 4.51 8.27 38.04
N ILE A 2 3.30 7.91 37.59
CA ILE A 2 3.12 6.78 36.70
C ILE A 2 3.58 7.30 35.34
N GLU A 3 4.70 6.81 34.82
CA GLU A 3 5.09 7.08 33.43
C GLU A 3 3.89 6.75 32.55
N ASN A 4 3.43 7.74 31.78
CA ASN A 4 2.31 7.58 30.88
C ASN A 4 2.77 6.64 29.76
N MET A 5 2.65 5.32 29.98
CA MET A 5 3.02 4.30 29.02
C MET A 5 2.24 4.58 27.74
N SER A 6 2.95 4.84 26.65
CA SER A 6 2.34 5.08 25.35
C SER A 6 1.41 3.92 24.98
N ASP A 7 0.15 4.24 24.63
CA ASP A 7 -0.82 3.27 24.11
C ASP A 7 -0.32 2.63 22.80
N PHE A 8 0.52 3.34 22.04
CA PHE A 8 1.17 2.82 20.84
C PHE A 8 2.48 2.09 21.13
N LYS A 9 2.69 1.00 20.40
CA LYS A 9 3.98 0.32 20.24
C LYS A 9 4.22 0.01 18.77
N VAL A 10 5.46 0.20 18.31
CA VAL A 10 5.93 -0.32 17.01
C VAL A 10 7.10 -1.24 17.31
N GLU A 11 6.90 -2.54 17.11
CA GLU A 11 7.84 -3.57 17.56
C GLU A 11 8.11 -4.58 16.45
N ALA A 12 9.38 -4.98 16.32
CA ALA A 12 9.75 -6.06 15.43
C ALA A 12 9.10 -7.38 15.89
N GLU A 13 8.66 -8.19 14.94
CA GLU A 13 8.24 -9.56 15.19
C GLU A 13 9.44 -10.34 15.72
N GLN A 14 9.31 -10.80 16.96
CA GLN A 14 10.31 -11.66 17.58
C GLN A 14 9.95 -13.11 17.31
N ILE A 15 10.80 -13.79 16.54
CA ILE A 15 10.70 -15.23 16.28
C ILE A 15 11.93 -15.87 16.89
N ASP A 16 11.73 -16.69 17.93
CA ASP A 16 12.79 -17.49 18.51
C ASP A 16 13.15 -18.61 17.53
N LEU A 17 14.26 -18.44 16.84
CA LEU A 17 14.77 -19.42 15.88
C LEU A 17 15.76 -20.38 16.55
N PRO A 18 15.78 -21.66 16.14
CA PRO A 18 16.85 -22.58 16.52
C PRO A 18 18.23 -22.03 16.15
N ALA A 19 19.27 -22.44 16.88
CA ALA A 19 20.64 -22.03 16.59
C ALA A 19 21.03 -22.33 15.13
N GLY A 20 21.56 -21.32 14.44
CA GLY A 20 21.95 -21.40 13.03
C GLY A 20 20.83 -21.17 12.02
N ALA A 21 19.58 -20.98 12.46
CA ALA A 21 18.48 -20.57 11.60
C ALA A 21 18.35 -19.05 11.56
N TYR A 22 17.98 -18.52 10.39
CA TYR A 22 17.75 -17.10 10.14
C TYR A 22 16.47 -16.94 9.34
N TYR A 23 15.61 -15.98 9.70
CA TYR A 23 14.49 -15.59 8.86
C TYR A 23 14.97 -14.53 7.85
N LYS A 24 14.40 -14.56 6.66
CA LYS A 24 14.84 -13.71 5.55
C LYS A 24 14.22 -12.31 5.56
N SER A 25 13.05 -12.18 6.17
CA SER A 25 12.19 -11.00 6.11
C SER A 25 11.79 -10.56 7.50
N SER A 26 11.79 -9.26 7.74
CA SER A 26 11.30 -8.68 8.98
C SER A 26 9.83 -8.25 8.85
N ARG A 27 9.12 -8.28 9.97
CA ARG A 27 7.81 -7.63 10.12
C ARG A 27 7.86 -6.78 11.38
N HIS A 28 7.29 -5.59 11.33
CA HIS A 28 7.05 -4.79 12.53
C HIS A 28 5.55 -4.64 12.74
N TYR A 29 5.07 -4.81 13.97
CA TYR A 29 3.67 -4.61 14.32
C TYR A 29 3.45 -3.21 14.88
N VAL A 30 2.48 -2.50 14.31
CA VAL A 30 1.90 -1.32 14.95
C VAL A 30 0.77 -1.80 15.86
N ARG A 31 0.93 -1.60 17.16
CA ARG A 31 -0.06 -1.93 18.19
C ARG A 31 -0.61 -0.70 18.86
N TRP A 32 -1.88 -0.78 19.25
CA TRP A 32 -2.55 0.21 20.09
C TRP A 32 -3.30 -0.50 21.21
N ARG A 33 -3.06 -0.10 22.47
CA ARG A 33 -3.65 -0.71 23.68
C ARG A 33 -3.50 -2.25 23.71
N GLY A 34 -2.34 -2.73 23.29
CA GLY A 34 -1.99 -4.16 23.24
C GLY A 34 -2.53 -4.94 22.03
N ARG A 35 -3.41 -4.35 21.21
CA ARG A 35 -3.95 -4.98 19.99
C ARG A 35 -3.15 -4.57 18.76
N THR A 36 -2.93 -5.50 17.86
CA THR A 36 -2.30 -5.19 16.56
C THR A 36 -3.30 -4.48 15.66
N VAL A 37 -2.91 -3.33 15.12
CA VAL A 37 -3.68 -2.56 14.13
C VAL A 37 -3.26 -2.98 12.72
N LEU A 38 -1.95 -2.96 12.45
CA LEU A 38 -1.38 -3.41 11.20
C LEU A 38 0.05 -3.93 11.38
N GLY A 39 0.54 -4.67 10.39
CA GLY A 39 1.96 -5.01 10.26
C GLY A 39 2.63 -4.29 9.09
N LEU A 40 3.89 -3.96 9.26
CA LEU A 40 4.82 -3.41 8.27
C LEU A 40 5.71 -4.56 7.84
N SER A 41 5.41 -5.15 6.69
CA SER A 41 6.02 -6.40 6.22
C SER A 41 6.93 -6.16 5.02
N GLU A 42 7.96 -6.98 4.90
CA GLU A 42 8.84 -7.04 3.74
C GLU A 42 8.93 -8.48 3.24
N ASN A 43 8.95 -8.68 1.93
CA ASN A 43 9.32 -9.96 1.33
C ASN A 43 10.50 -9.76 0.38
N ALA A 44 10.85 -10.78 -0.40
CA ALA A 44 12.00 -10.70 -1.31
C ALA A 44 11.87 -9.62 -2.42
N PHE A 45 10.67 -9.07 -2.64
CA PHE A 45 10.37 -8.16 -3.74
C PHE A 45 9.78 -6.81 -3.30
N ARG A 46 9.09 -6.70 -2.17
CA ARG A 46 8.52 -5.42 -1.74
C ARG A 46 8.23 -5.30 -0.25
N ALA A 47 8.02 -4.05 0.17
CA ALA A 47 7.40 -3.67 1.43
C ALA A 47 5.90 -3.39 1.27
N TYR A 48 5.08 -3.85 2.22
CA TYR A 48 3.62 -3.79 2.19
C TYR A 48 3.03 -3.79 3.61
N LEU A 49 1.75 -3.45 3.76
CA LEU A 49 1.05 -3.52 5.04
C LEU A 49 0.33 -4.85 5.18
N PHE A 50 0.77 -5.69 6.10
CA PHE A 50 0.09 -6.94 6.46
C PHE A 50 0.54 -7.42 7.84
N PRO A 51 -0.37 -7.98 8.66
CA PRO A 51 -1.83 -8.02 8.48
C PRO A 51 -2.48 -6.65 8.64
N LEU A 52 -3.75 -6.53 8.27
CA LEU A 52 -4.59 -5.35 8.53
C LEU A 52 -5.80 -5.77 9.36
N TYR A 53 -5.88 -5.30 10.60
CA TYR A 53 -6.90 -5.72 11.57
C TYR A 53 -7.96 -4.64 11.83
N THR A 54 -9.19 -5.07 12.07
CA THR A 54 -10.24 -4.25 12.67
C THR A 54 -9.98 -3.99 14.16
N PRO A 55 -10.70 -3.06 14.81
CA PRO A 55 -10.58 -2.84 16.26
C PRO A 55 -10.80 -4.10 17.11
N SER A 56 -11.68 -5.01 16.67
CA SER A 56 -11.93 -6.30 17.33
C SER A 56 -10.92 -7.41 16.98
N GLY A 57 -9.91 -7.11 16.15
CA GLY A 57 -8.83 -8.03 15.80
C GLY A 57 -9.14 -8.97 14.64
N VAL A 58 -10.11 -8.63 13.78
CA VAL A 58 -10.47 -9.43 12.61
C VAL A 58 -9.57 -9.04 11.42
N PRO A 59 -8.85 -9.97 10.77
CA PRO A 59 -8.02 -9.65 9.62
C PRO A 59 -8.87 -9.43 8.36
N LEU A 60 -8.62 -8.34 7.63
CA LEU A 60 -9.39 -8.01 6.42
C LEU A 60 -8.64 -8.24 5.09
N THR A 61 -7.33 -8.46 5.16
CA THR A 61 -6.49 -8.66 3.98
C THR A 61 -5.72 -9.98 4.03
N GLU A 62 -5.30 -10.49 2.86
CA GLU A 62 -4.57 -11.73 2.69
C GLU A 62 -3.13 -11.46 2.20
N GLU A 63 -2.16 -12.23 2.70
CA GLU A 63 -0.76 -12.17 2.28
C GLU A 63 -0.48 -13.29 1.28
N SER A 64 -0.28 -12.94 0.00
CA SER A 64 0.12 -13.89 -1.05
C SER A 64 -0.93 -15.00 -1.33
N PRO A 65 -2.11 -14.65 -1.87
CA PRO A 65 -3.14 -15.63 -2.19
C PRO A 65 -2.71 -16.60 -3.31
N VAL A 66 -3.33 -17.77 -3.36
CA VAL A 66 -2.96 -18.86 -4.30
C VAL A 66 -3.10 -18.46 -5.78
N ASP A 67 -4.14 -17.69 -6.12
CA ASP A 67 -4.45 -17.27 -7.50
C ASP A 67 -3.49 -16.19 -8.02
N HIS A 68 -3.08 -15.28 -7.14
CA HIS A 68 -2.23 -14.14 -7.48
C HIS A 68 -1.21 -13.89 -6.34
N PRO A 69 -0.15 -14.72 -6.22
CA PRO A 69 0.77 -14.69 -5.07
C PRO A 69 1.53 -13.36 -4.91
N HIS A 70 1.59 -12.55 -5.95
CA HIS A 70 2.18 -11.22 -5.92
C HIS A 70 1.27 -10.13 -5.31
N HIS A 71 0.00 -10.43 -5.00
CA HIS A 71 -0.92 -9.52 -4.32
C HIS A 71 -0.70 -9.59 -2.79
N ASN A 72 0.15 -8.70 -2.27
CA ASN A 72 0.54 -8.69 -0.84
C ASN A 72 -0.28 -7.68 -0.05
N SER A 73 -1.48 -8.06 0.40
CA SER A 73 -2.32 -7.26 1.30
C SER A 73 -2.52 -5.81 0.81
N VAL A 74 -1.92 -4.79 1.43
CA VAL A 74 -1.89 -3.41 0.91
C VAL A 74 -0.48 -3.12 0.42
N TRP A 75 -0.30 -2.99 -0.89
CA TRP A 75 1.03 -2.80 -1.50
C TRP A 75 1.05 -1.64 -2.49
N ILE A 76 2.27 -1.23 -2.83
CA ILE A 76 2.55 -0.30 -3.91
C ILE A 76 3.37 -1.03 -4.97
N GLY A 77 3.10 -0.78 -6.25
CA GLY A 77 3.84 -1.36 -7.35
C GLY A 77 3.38 -0.82 -8.70
N ALA A 78 4.23 -0.97 -9.72
CA ALA A 78 3.92 -0.67 -11.11
C ALA A 78 4.64 -1.67 -12.01
N ASP A 79 3.97 -2.21 -13.02
CA ASP A 79 4.56 -3.20 -13.93
C ASP A 79 5.30 -2.59 -15.14
N HIS A 80 5.13 -1.29 -15.40
CA HIS A 80 5.80 -0.54 -16.47
C HIS A 80 6.60 0.61 -15.86
N VAL A 81 7.85 0.34 -15.50
CA VAL A 81 8.81 1.35 -15.03
C VAL A 81 10.01 1.36 -15.96
N ASP A 82 10.10 2.39 -16.79
CA ASP A 82 11.21 2.60 -17.72
C ASP A 82 12.23 3.54 -17.10
N CYS A 83 13.49 3.14 -17.09
CA CYS A 83 14.65 3.94 -16.70
C CYS A 83 15.41 4.37 -17.96
N LEU A 84 15.59 5.67 -18.15
CA LEU A 84 16.21 6.23 -19.36
C LEU A 84 17.73 6.38 -19.17
N LEU A 85 18.50 5.38 -19.60
CA LEU A 85 19.95 5.31 -19.42
C LEU A 85 20.66 6.10 -20.54
N PRO A 86 21.46 7.14 -20.22
CA PRO A 86 22.16 7.91 -21.24
C PRO A 86 23.32 7.10 -21.84
N TYR A 87 23.46 7.11 -23.17
CA TYR A 87 24.61 6.51 -23.88
C TYR A 87 25.37 7.49 -24.79
N ALA A 88 24.77 8.63 -25.13
CA ALA A 88 25.42 9.75 -25.83
C ALA A 88 24.68 11.06 -25.50
N ASP A 89 25.19 12.19 -26.00
CA ASP A 89 24.53 13.49 -25.80
C ASP A 89 23.08 13.45 -26.31
N ARG A 90 22.14 13.76 -25.42
CA ARG A 90 20.67 13.74 -25.64
C ARG A 90 20.12 12.41 -26.15
N GLN A 91 20.84 11.30 -25.95
CA GLN A 91 20.40 9.97 -26.37
C GLN A 91 20.36 9.02 -25.18
N THR A 92 19.25 8.29 -25.08
CA THR A 92 18.98 7.36 -23.99
C THR A 92 18.56 6.00 -24.52
N GLU A 93 19.02 4.94 -23.88
CA GLU A 93 18.51 3.59 -24.01
C GLU A 93 17.50 3.33 -22.88
N THR A 94 16.43 2.62 -23.17
CA THR A 94 15.40 2.30 -22.18
C THR A 94 15.67 0.95 -21.54
N ALA A 95 15.85 0.93 -20.22
CA ALA A 95 15.77 -0.29 -19.44
C ALA A 95 14.39 -0.39 -18.77
N ASN A 96 13.67 -1.49 -18.99
CA ASN A 96 12.29 -1.65 -18.56
C ASN A 96 12.14 -2.67 -17.41
N TYR A 97 11.43 -2.27 -16.37
CA TYR A 97 11.32 -3.01 -15.12
C TYR A 97 9.87 -3.19 -14.71
N ASN A 98 9.63 -4.27 -13.97
CA ASN A 98 8.36 -4.52 -13.31
C ASN A 98 8.59 -4.54 -11.78
N PHE A 99 7.76 -3.80 -11.04
CA PHE A 99 7.71 -3.79 -9.59
C PHE A 99 6.33 -4.23 -9.06
N TYR A 100 5.49 -4.83 -9.92
CA TYR A 100 4.12 -5.28 -9.60
C TYR A 100 4.01 -6.81 -9.48
N VAL A 101 4.61 -7.58 -10.38
CA VAL A 101 4.69 -9.05 -10.30
C VAL A 101 6.01 -9.48 -9.67
N GLN A 102 6.04 -10.61 -8.96
CA GLN A 102 7.25 -11.17 -8.33
C GLN A 102 8.04 -12.11 -9.26
N GLU A 103 7.83 -12.00 -10.57
CA GLU A 103 8.51 -12.77 -11.61
C GLU A 103 8.58 -11.95 -12.91
N THR A 104 9.21 -12.49 -13.94
CA THR A 104 9.25 -11.84 -15.26
C THR A 104 7.84 -11.73 -15.83
N PHE A 105 7.41 -10.50 -16.10
CA PHE A 105 6.06 -10.22 -16.57
C PHE A 105 6.11 -9.48 -17.90
N GLN A 106 5.62 -10.15 -18.95
CA GLN A 106 5.63 -9.62 -20.33
C GLN A 106 7.03 -9.13 -20.78
N GLY A 107 8.07 -9.88 -20.43
CA GLY A 107 9.47 -9.56 -20.77
C GLY A 107 10.17 -8.60 -19.80
N ARG A 108 9.46 -8.02 -18.82
CA ARG A 108 10.05 -7.12 -17.81
C ARG A 108 10.44 -7.92 -16.58
N SER A 109 11.72 -7.88 -16.25
CA SER A 109 12.25 -8.60 -15.09
C SER A 109 11.85 -7.90 -13.77
N PRO A 110 11.64 -8.66 -12.68
CA PRO A 110 11.14 -8.12 -11.42
C PRO A 110 12.23 -7.36 -10.66
N GLY A 111 11.95 -6.10 -10.33
CA GLY A 111 12.73 -5.33 -9.36
C GLY A 111 12.35 -5.66 -7.91
N ARG A 112 13.01 -4.99 -6.97
CA ARG A 112 12.80 -5.12 -5.53
C ARG A 112 12.57 -3.75 -4.90
N MET A 113 11.70 -3.67 -3.90
CA MET A 113 11.58 -2.50 -3.02
C MET A 113 12.18 -2.84 -1.67
N ILE A 114 13.24 -2.15 -1.29
CA ILE A 114 14.08 -2.46 -0.11
C ILE A 114 13.91 -1.32 0.89
N VAL A 115 13.47 -1.61 2.12
CA VAL A 115 13.40 -0.61 3.19
C VAL A 115 14.80 -0.40 3.76
N HIS A 116 15.35 0.80 3.61
CA HIS A 116 16.67 1.15 4.17
C HIS A 116 16.56 1.69 5.59
N ALA A 117 15.51 2.46 5.85
CA ALA A 117 15.26 3.06 7.15
C ALA A 117 13.76 3.15 7.43
N GLN A 118 13.42 3.05 8.70
CA GLN A 118 12.07 3.27 9.19
C GLN A 118 12.15 3.97 10.54
N ASP A 119 11.30 4.98 10.73
CA ASP A 119 11.12 5.65 12.01
C ASP A 119 9.64 5.96 12.22
N TRP A 120 9.26 6.19 13.47
CA TRP A 120 7.89 6.47 13.83
C TRP A 120 7.80 7.54 14.91
N GLN A 121 6.75 8.35 14.82
CA GLN A 121 6.48 9.42 15.76
C GLN A 121 5.00 9.46 16.12
N ARG A 122 4.73 9.70 17.40
CA ARG A 122 3.38 10.01 17.85
C ARG A 122 3.03 11.44 17.45
N ARG A 123 1.90 11.63 16.78
CA ARG A 123 1.36 12.93 16.35
C ARG A 123 0.21 13.42 17.24
N GLY A 124 -0.40 12.51 18.00
CA GLY A 124 -1.44 12.76 19.00
C GLY A 124 -1.70 11.50 19.83
N GLU A 125 -2.63 11.54 20.79
CA GLU A 125 -2.94 10.37 21.63
C GLU A 125 -3.37 9.15 20.79
N GLU A 126 -4.16 9.40 19.76
CA GLU A 126 -4.72 8.38 18.84
C GLU A 126 -4.18 8.57 17.42
N HIS A 127 -2.94 9.05 17.26
CA HIS A 127 -2.34 9.23 15.94
C HIS A 127 -0.84 8.92 15.97
N LEU A 128 -0.47 7.85 15.27
CA LEU A 128 0.90 7.46 14.99
C LEU A 128 1.23 7.73 13.52
N ARG A 129 2.44 8.21 13.23
CA ARG A 129 2.99 8.22 11.88
C ARG A 129 4.24 7.37 11.81
N VAL A 130 4.29 6.47 10.85
CA VAL A 130 5.50 5.74 10.44
C VAL A 130 5.97 6.35 9.11
N VAL A 131 7.28 6.53 8.96
CA VAL A 131 7.90 6.91 7.69
C VAL A 131 8.94 5.85 7.32
N GLN A 132 8.95 5.43 6.06
CA GLN A 132 9.94 4.50 5.51
C GLN A 132 10.72 5.18 4.37
N ASP A 133 12.04 4.95 4.32
CA ASP A 133 12.87 5.18 3.13
C ASP A 133 13.04 3.87 2.37
N ILE A 134 12.55 3.83 1.13
CA ILE A 134 12.44 2.61 0.33
C ILE A 134 13.15 2.82 -1.00
N GLU A 135 14.12 1.97 -1.31
CA GLU A 135 14.77 1.93 -2.61
C GLU A 135 14.06 0.98 -3.56
N TRP A 136 13.65 1.49 -4.73
CA TRP A 136 13.23 0.65 -5.84
C TRP A 136 14.46 0.30 -6.67
N ARG A 137 14.84 -0.97 -6.63
CA ARG A 137 16.04 -1.52 -7.26
C ARG A 137 15.65 -2.45 -8.41
N GLY A 138 16.30 -2.28 -9.56
CA GLY A 138 16.14 -3.19 -10.69
C GLY A 138 16.66 -4.60 -10.40
N PRO A 139 16.37 -5.57 -11.27
CA PRO A 139 16.95 -6.91 -11.21
C PRO A 139 18.46 -6.87 -11.43
N ALA A 140 19.13 -8.00 -11.18
CA ALA A 140 20.53 -8.20 -11.55
C ALA A 140 20.70 -8.14 -13.08
N GLU A 141 21.74 -7.44 -13.54
CA GLU A 141 22.05 -7.25 -14.95
C GLU A 141 23.57 -7.33 -15.21
N TRP A 142 23.96 -7.50 -16.48
CA TRP A 142 25.36 -7.37 -16.89
C TRP A 142 25.84 -5.94 -16.64
N GLY A 143 26.84 -5.78 -15.77
CA GLY A 143 27.33 -4.47 -15.29
C GLY A 143 26.61 -3.89 -14.07
N ALA A 144 25.56 -4.56 -13.57
CA ALA A 144 24.89 -4.23 -12.31
C ALA A 144 24.39 -5.53 -11.63
N PRO A 145 25.31 -6.38 -11.10
CA PRO A 145 24.95 -7.69 -10.54
C PRO A 145 24.03 -7.59 -9.32
N ASP A 146 24.11 -6.49 -8.55
CA ASP A 146 23.21 -6.21 -7.44
C ASP A 146 21.95 -5.44 -7.87
N GLY A 147 21.77 -5.19 -9.17
CA GLY A 147 20.72 -4.33 -9.71
C GLY A 147 20.98 -2.83 -9.51
N ARG A 148 20.34 -2.03 -10.36
CA ARG A 148 20.48 -0.56 -10.36
C ARG A 148 19.47 0.07 -9.38
N PRO A 149 19.85 1.11 -8.61
CA PRO A 149 18.86 1.92 -7.91
C PRO A 149 18.07 2.72 -8.96
N ILE A 150 16.77 2.46 -9.07
CA ILE A 150 15.88 3.06 -10.06
C ILE A 150 15.18 4.28 -9.47
N ALA A 151 14.60 4.13 -8.27
CA ALA A 151 13.89 5.19 -7.58
C ALA A 151 14.10 5.13 -6.06
N ARG A 152 13.79 6.24 -5.40
CA ARG A 152 13.66 6.37 -3.95
C ARG A 152 12.23 6.76 -3.61
N GLU A 153 11.62 6.03 -2.70
CA GLU A 153 10.30 6.29 -2.18
C GLU A 153 10.40 6.66 -0.70
N SER A 154 9.84 7.82 -0.34
CA SER A 154 9.45 8.07 1.06
C SER A 154 8.00 7.69 1.24
N ARG A 155 7.73 6.69 2.08
CA ARG A 155 6.38 6.22 2.37
C ARG A 155 5.95 6.65 3.76
N ALA A 156 4.84 7.39 3.86
CA ALA A 156 4.23 7.76 5.13
C ALA A 156 2.97 6.94 5.38
N ILE A 157 2.87 6.38 6.58
CA ILE A 157 1.74 5.60 7.05
C ILE A 157 1.22 6.25 8.32
N ASP A 158 0.08 6.93 8.21
CA ASP A 158 -0.61 7.54 9.35
C ASP A 158 -1.66 6.55 9.88
N VAL A 159 -1.59 6.22 11.16
CA VAL A 159 -2.48 5.26 11.84
C VAL A 159 -3.25 5.98 12.94
N GLN A 160 -4.57 6.04 12.78
CA GLN A 160 -5.52 6.58 13.74
C GLN A 160 -6.47 5.45 14.16
N PRO A 161 -6.14 4.70 15.23
CA PRO A 161 -7.02 3.69 15.76
C PRO A 161 -8.25 4.34 16.40
N GLY A 162 -9.29 3.54 16.56
CA GLY A 162 -10.56 3.96 17.12
C GLY A 162 -11.39 2.73 17.46
N ASP A 163 -12.45 2.93 18.24
CA ASP A 163 -13.25 1.82 18.77
C ASP A 163 -14.13 1.16 17.70
N LEU A 164 -14.63 1.94 16.72
CA LEU A 164 -15.47 1.46 15.62
C LEU A 164 -14.65 1.11 14.37
N ALA A 165 -13.66 1.95 14.06
CA ALA A 165 -12.83 1.79 12.88
C ALA A 165 -11.42 2.35 13.12
N HIS A 166 -10.46 1.81 12.39
CA HIS A 166 -9.14 2.38 12.22
C HIS A 166 -9.10 3.17 10.92
N THR A 167 -8.57 4.40 10.97
CA THR A 167 -8.26 5.20 9.79
C THR A 167 -6.77 5.09 9.51
N ILE A 168 -6.42 4.65 8.29
CA ILE A 168 -5.04 4.41 7.89
C ILE A 168 -4.78 5.13 6.57
N ASP A 169 -3.92 6.15 6.59
CA ASP A 169 -3.45 6.78 5.35
C ASP A 169 -2.14 6.15 4.91
N VAL A 170 -2.03 5.82 3.63
CA VAL A 170 -0.80 5.36 3.00
C VAL A 170 -0.46 6.32 1.88
N ARG A 171 0.68 7.01 2.00
CA ARG A 171 1.17 7.96 1.01
C ARG A 171 2.56 7.59 0.57
N SER A 172 2.82 7.74 -0.72
CA SER A 172 4.08 7.41 -1.35
C SER A 172 4.57 8.60 -2.15
N ARG A 173 5.79 9.03 -1.84
CA ARG A 173 6.50 10.08 -2.55
C ARG A 173 7.69 9.48 -3.27
N LEU A 174 7.59 9.32 -4.59
CA LEU A 174 8.57 8.65 -5.42
C LEU A 174 9.43 9.65 -6.19
N ARG A 175 10.73 9.40 -6.23
CA ARG A 175 11.75 10.22 -6.90
C ARG A 175 12.70 9.35 -7.70
N PRO A 176 13.21 9.81 -8.87
CA PRO A 176 14.25 9.09 -9.57
C PRO A 176 15.54 9.04 -8.75
N ALA A 177 16.21 7.89 -8.73
CA ALA A 177 17.47 7.76 -8.00
C ALA A 177 18.63 8.42 -8.76
N LYS A 178 18.73 8.18 -10.07
CA LYS A 178 19.85 8.68 -10.89
C LYS A 178 19.46 9.08 -12.32
N TRP A 179 18.41 8.50 -12.88
CA TRP A 179 18.03 8.71 -14.27
C TRP A 179 16.54 8.98 -14.37
N ASP A 180 16.14 9.74 -15.38
CA ASP A 180 14.75 10.04 -15.65
C ASP A 180 13.93 8.75 -15.82
N LEU A 181 12.71 8.76 -15.31
CA LEU A 181 11.79 7.64 -15.33
C LEU A 181 10.56 7.92 -16.18
N ARG A 182 10.01 6.87 -16.77
CA ARG A 182 8.65 6.86 -17.31
C ARG A 182 7.87 5.72 -16.67
N ILE A 183 6.69 6.01 -16.10
CA ILE A 183 5.85 5.02 -15.43
C ILE A 183 4.48 4.99 -16.09
N GLY A 184 4.05 3.80 -16.51
CA GLY A 184 2.80 3.62 -17.24
C GLY A 184 2.80 4.23 -18.66
N PRO A 185 1.62 4.37 -19.31
CA PRO A 185 0.32 3.94 -18.78
C PRO A 185 0.28 2.43 -18.56
N THR A 186 -0.43 1.99 -17.53
CA THR A 186 -0.61 0.56 -17.26
C THR A 186 -1.86 0.31 -16.45
N ARG A 187 -2.50 -0.85 -16.62
CA ARG A 187 -3.59 -1.28 -15.74
C ARG A 187 -3.12 -1.79 -14.36
N HIS A 188 -1.82 -2.11 -14.19
CA HIS A 188 -1.26 -2.73 -12.97
C HIS A 188 -0.40 -1.77 -12.14
N ALA A 189 -0.99 -0.68 -11.65
CA ALA A 189 -0.37 0.29 -10.76
C ALA A 189 -1.46 0.88 -9.83
N TYR A 190 -1.25 1.76 -8.86
CA TYR A 190 -0.05 2.10 -8.10
C TYR A 190 -0.21 1.53 -6.69
N PHE A 191 -1.41 1.61 -6.11
CA PHE A 191 -1.80 0.91 -4.87
C PHE A 191 -2.69 -0.29 -5.18
N GLY A 192 -2.41 -1.43 -4.54
CA GLY A 192 -3.26 -2.61 -4.55
C GLY A 192 -3.69 -3.00 -3.15
N ILE A 193 -4.92 -3.51 -3.02
CA ILE A 193 -5.48 -4.06 -1.79
C ILE A 193 -6.02 -5.45 -2.10
N ARG A 194 -5.56 -6.47 -1.36
CA ARG A 194 -6.02 -7.85 -1.45
C ARG A 194 -6.79 -8.23 -0.21
N LEU A 195 -8.09 -8.44 -0.38
CA LEU A 195 -9.02 -8.85 0.65
C LEU A 195 -8.86 -10.34 0.99
N VAL A 196 -9.18 -10.70 2.23
CA VAL A 196 -9.35 -12.10 2.65
C VAL A 196 -10.48 -12.79 1.87
N GLU A 197 -10.43 -14.11 1.79
CA GLU A 197 -11.43 -14.95 1.11
C GLU A 197 -12.88 -14.56 1.45
N ALA A 198 -13.19 -14.38 2.74
CA ALA A 198 -14.52 -14.04 3.22
C ALA A 198 -15.02 -12.65 2.77
N LEU A 199 -14.11 -11.78 2.33
CA LEU A 199 -14.42 -10.44 1.81
C LEU A 199 -14.31 -10.36 0.27
N ARG A 200 -14.09 -11.47 -0.43
CA ARG A 200 -14.11 -11.47 -1.90
C ARG A 200 -15.53 -11.23 -2.40
N PRO A 201 -15.74 -10.36 -3.41
CA PRO A 201 -17.07 -10.21 -4.02
C PRO A 201 -17.62 -11.52 -4.59
N SER A 202 -16.78 -12.43 -5.11
CA SER A 202 -17.20 -13.77 -5.54
C SER A 202 -17.63 -14.69 -4.39
N GLY A 203 -17.21 -14.38 -3.17
CA GLY A 203 -17.55 -15.10 -1.94
C GLY A 203 -18.79 -14.57 -1.20
N GLY A 204 -19.50 -13.61 -1.80
CA GLY A 204 -20.74 -13.05 -1.23
C GLY A 204 -20.55 -11.78 -0.41
N ALA A 205 -19.35 -11.20 -0.35
CA ALA A 205 -19.14 -9.88 0.22
C ALA A 205 -19.81 -8.80 -0.63
N THR A 206 -20.39 -7.79 0.03
CA THR A 206 -21.06 -6.68 -0.64
C THR A 206 -20.05 -5.59 -0.96
N LEU A 207 -19.80 -5.37 -2.24
CA LEU A 207 -19.03 -4.23 -2.74
C LEU A 207 -20.00 -3.10 -3.12
N THR A 208 -19.81 -1.92 -2.56
CA THR A 208 -20.62 -0.71 -2.80
C THR A 208 -19.72 0.49 -3.07
N ASP A 209 -20.20 1.48 -3.81
CA ASP A 209 -19.49 2.74 -4.04
C ASP A 209 -20.27 3.97 -3.55
N ALA A 210 -19.71 5.17 -3.74
CA ALA A 210 -20.34 6.42 -3.31
C ALA A 210 -21.70 6.71 -3.97
N GLN A 211 -21.95 6.14 -5.15
CA GLN A 211 -23.20 6.26 -5.89
C GLN A 211 -24.21 5.16 -5.53
N ARG A 212 -23.89 4.31 -4.54
CA ARG A 212 -24.68 3.14 -4.12
C ARG A 212 -24.83 2.07 -5.21
N ARG A 213 -23.94 2.05 -6.21
CA ARG A 213 -23.83 0.90 -7.11
C ARG A 213 -23.31 -0.28 -6.31
N GLN A 214 -23.72 -1.49 -6.68
CA GLN A 214 -23.33 -2.70 -5.99
C GLN A 214 -22.76 -3.75 -6.94
N GLY A 215 -21.75 -4.46 -6.47
CA GLY A 215 -21.12 -5.56 -7.19
C GLY A 215 -20.07 -5.10 -8.22
N VAL A 216 -19.21 -6.04 -8.60
CA VAL A 216 -18.06 -5.79 -9.48
C VAL A 216 -18.50 -5.22 -10.83
N ALA A 217 -19.52 -5.80 -11.47
CA ALA A 217 -19.96 -5.40 -12.80
C ALA A 217 -20.43 -3.94 -12.89
N ALA A 218 -20.90 -3.35 -11.79
CA ALA A 218 -21.38 -1.97 -11.76
C ALA A 218 -20.27 -0.96 -11.39
N ILE A 219 -19.19 -1.42 -10.74
CA ILE A 219 -18.14 -0.56 -10.15
C ILE A 219 -16.82 -0.64 -10.94
N ASP A 220 -16.48 -1.79 -11.52
CA ASP A 220 -15.26 -1.92 -12.33
C ASP A 220 -15.33 -1.01 -13.56
N GLY A 221 -14.31 -0.17 -13.75
CA GLY A 221 -14.27 0.84 -14.79
C GLY A 221 -15.07 2.11 -14.50
N ALA A 222 -15.77 2.19 -13.37
CA ALA A 222 -16.51 3.38 -12.97
C ALA A 222 -15.66 4.37 -12.17
N HIS A 223 -15.98 5.66 -12.29
CA HIS A 223 -15.49 6.67 -11.35
C HIS A 223 -16.39 6.74 -10.13
N SER A 224 -15.79 6.77 -8.94
CA SER A 224 -16.46 6.99 -7.66
C SER A 224 -15.47 7.56 -6.66
N GLU A 225 -15.94 8.33 -5.69
CA GLU A 225 -15.10 8.93 -4.65
C GLU A 225 -14.53 7.91 -3.67
N TRP A 226 -15.20 6.79 -3.50
CA TRP A 226 -14.80 5.71 -2.63
C TRP A 226 -15.47 4.39 -3.03
N VAL A 227 -14.82 3.30 -2.68
CA VAL A 227 -15.42 1.96 -2.67
C VAL A 227 -15.37 1.39 -1.26
N HIS A 228 -16.32 0.52 -0.95
CA HIS A 228 -16.47 -0.12 0.33
C HIS A 228 -16.85 -1.59 0.13
N VAL A 229 -16.16 -2.49 0.82
CA VAL A 229 -16.49 -3.90 0.87
C VAL A 229 -16.84 -4.30 2.30
N CYS A 230 -17.92 -5.05 2.47
CA CYS A 230 -18.38 -5.50 3.77
C CYS A 230 -18.96 -6.92 3.66
N GLY A 231 -18.72 -7.75 4.67
CA GLY A 231 -19.20 -9.12 4.67
C GLY A 231 -19.04 -9.82 6.02
N GLN A 232 -19.57 -11.03 6.08
CA GLN A 232 -19.43 -11.91 7.22
C GLN A 232 -18.02 -12.55 7.20
N VAL A 233 -17.11 -12.12 8.07
CA VAL A 233 -15.71 -12.57 8.06
C VAL A 233 -15.49 -13.81 8.93
N THR A 234 -16.26 -13.95 10.01
CA THR A 234 -16.32 -15.15 10.85
C THR A 234 -17.76 -15.48 11.17
N ARG A 235 -18.08 -16.59 11.85
CA ARG A 235 -19.47 -16.94 12.20
C ARG A 235 -20.25 -15.81 12.90
N ASN A 236 -19.59 -14.98 13.72
CA ASN A 236 -20.22 -13.98 14.58
C ASN A 236 -19.67 -12.55 14.36
N ARG A 237 -19.01 -12.28 13.23
CA ARG A 237 -18.43 -10.97 12.93
C ARG A 237 -18.72 -10.56 11.49
N VAL A 238 -19.34 -9.40 11.37
CA VAL A 238 -19.34 -8.59 10.15
C VAL A 238 -18.23 -7.57 10.29
N ALA A 239 -17.51 -7.32 9.20
CA ALA A 239 -16.49 -6.29 9.12
C ALA A 239 -16.33 -5.83 7.67
N GLY A 240 -15.63 -4.72 7.47
CA GLY A 240 -15.42 -4.18 6.15
C GLY A 240 -14.26 -3.21 6.03
N LEU A 241 -13.94 -2.92 4.78
CA LEU A 241 -12.86 -2.03 4.38
C LEU A 241 -13.39 -1.02 3.36
N ALA A 242 -13.21 0.27 3.62
CA ALA A 242 -13.40 1.31 2.62
C ALA A 242 -12.06 1.88 2.15
N CYS A 243 -11.99 2.28 0.90
CA CYS A 243 -10.80 2.89 0.29
C CYS A 243 -11.16 4.24 -0.34
N PHE A 244 -10.45 5.29 0.07
CA PHE A 244 -10.58 6.64 -0.46
C PHE A 244 -9.27 7.06 -1.13
N PRO A 245 -9.22 7.30 -2.44
CA PRO A 245 -8.05 7.87 -3.09
C PRO A 245 -7.85 9.35 -2.73
N SER A 246 -6.59 9.74 -2.57
CA SER A 246 -6.17 11.16 -2.56
C SER A 246 -6.57 11.87 -3.84
N ALA A 247 -6.67 13.20 -3.78
CA ALA A 247 -7.07 14.01 -4.93
C ALA A 247 -6.23 13.70 -6.18
N ASP A 248 -4.91 13.59 -6.02
CA ASP A 248 -3.98 13.26 -7.10
C ASP A 248 -4.09 11.79 -7.57
N ALA A 249 -4.55 10.89 -6.69
CA ALA A 249 -4.81 9.49 -7.02
C ALA A 249 -6.19 9.23 -7.66
N ARG A 250 -7.11 10.21 -7.66
CA ARG A 250 -8.49 10.08 -8.20
C ARG A 250 -8.59 10.11 -9.72
N ALA A 251 -7.46 10.23 -10.42
CA ALA A 251 -7.44 10.44 -11.87
C ALA A 251 -8.01 9.25 -12.69
N GLY A 252 -8.00 8.03 -12.14
CA GLY A 252 -8.42 6.81 -12.83
C GLY A 252 -9.78 6.24 -12.37
N PRO A 253 -10.44 5.43 -13.22
CA PRO A 253 -11.59 4.63 -12.79
C PRO A 253 -11.17 3.55 -11.80
N TRP A 254 -12.12 3.06 -10.99
CA TRP A 254 -11.87 1.93 -10.10
C TRP A 254 -11.58 0.65 -10.90
N ARG A 255 -10.62 -0.13 -10.43
CA ARG A 255 -10.42 -1.51 -10.85
C ARG A 255 -10.69 -2.41 -9.66
N VAL A 256 -11.78 -3.16 -9.75
CA VAL A 256 -12.23 -4.06 -8.69
C VAL A 256 -12.48 -5.43 -9.28
N HIS A 257 -12.12 -6.48 -8.56
CA HIS A 257 -12.10 -7.82 -9.11
C HIS A 257 -12.89 -8.81 -8.24
N PRO A 258 -13.52 -9.84 -8.84
CA PRO A 258 -14.33 -10.80 -8.10
C PRO A 258 -13.51 -11.58 -7.06
N TRP A 259 -12.22 -11.78 -7.30
CA TRP A 259 -11.27 -12.41 -6.37
C TRP A 259 -10.78 -11.48 -5.24
N GLY A 260 -11.35 -10.28 -5.09
CA GLY A 260 -11.10 -9.40 -3.95
C GLY A 260 -9.82 -8.55 -4.04
N THR A 261 -9.37 -8.24 -5.25
CA THR A 261 -8.36 -7.18 -5.47
C THR A 261 -9.07 -5.86 -5.74
N ILE A 262 -8.58 -4.77 -5.15
CA ILE A 262 -8.95 -3.38 -5.44
C ILE A 262 -7.67 -2.65 -5.83
N ASP A 263 -7.63 -2.06 -7.03
CA ASP A 263 -6.49 -1.25 -7.49
C ASP A 263 -6.87 0.23 -7.57
N VAL A 264 -6.00 1.09 -7.04
CA VAL A 264 -6.07 2.55 -7.18
C VAL A 264 -4.88 2.99 -8.04
N ASN A 265 -5.20 3.41 -9.27
CA ASN A 265 -4.21 3.61 -10.31
C ASN A 265 -4.25 5.02 -10.93
N PRO A 266 -3.47 5.98 -10.39
CA PRO A 266 -3.31 7.30 -11.03
C PRO A 266 -2.63 7.24 -12.40
N LEU A 267 -1.96 6.13 -12.74
CA LEU A 267 -1.13 5.96 -13.93
C LEU A 267 -1.81 5.08 -14.99
N GLN A 268 -3.13 4.89 -14.88
CA GLN A 268 -3.86 3.99 -15.76
C GLN A 268 -3.90 4.49 -17.21
N SER A 269 -4.27 5.76 -17.38
CA SER A 269 -4.56 6.33 -18.71
C SER A 269 -3.42 7.20 -19.25
N GLN A 270 -2.54 7.70 -18.39
CA GLN A 270 -1.47 8.62 -18.76
C GLN A 270 -0.15 8.17 -18.15
N GLN A 271 0.91 8.23 -18.97
CA GLN A 271 2.28 8.05 -18.51
C GLN A 271 2.70 9.19 -17.58
N CYS A 272 3.31 8.84 -16.45
CA CYS A 272 4.08 9.78 -15.65
C CYS A 272 5.52 9.83 -16.18
N VAL A 273 6.00 11.01 -16.52
CA VAL A 273 7.42 11.27 -16.81
C VAL A 273 8.00 12.00 -15.60
N LEU A 274 9.08 11.47 -15.05
CA LEU A 274 9.68 11.97 -13.83
C LEU A 274 11.18 12.22 -14.04
N ARG A 275 11.59 13.48 -14.08
CA ARG A 275 13.00 13.86 -14.26
C ARG A 275 13.75 13.82 -12.94
N VAL A 276 15.07 13.64 -12.99
CA VAL A 276 15.92 13.75 -11.80
C VAL A 276 15.70 15.11 -11.13
N GLY A 277 15.40 15.09 -9.82
CA GLY A 277 15.07 16.28 -9.03
C GLY A 277 13.55 16.55 -8.91
N GLU A 278 12.73 15.88 -9.71
CA GLU A 278 11.26 15.91 -9.58
C GLU A 278 10.77 14.80 -8.64
N GLN A 279 9.52 14.94 -8.18
CA GLN A 279 8.84 13.93 -7.37
C GLN A 279 7.36 13.83 -7.75
N ILE A 280 6.78 12.65 -7.57
CA ILE A 280 5.33 12.45 -7.55
C ILE A 280 4.90 12.00 -6.17
N GLU A 281 3.68 12.35 -5.80
CA GLU A 281 3.05 11.90 -4.57
C GLU A 281 1.65 11.39 -4.85
N TYR A 282 1.34 10.21 -4.34
CA TYR A 282 -0.01 9.66 -4.36
C TYR A 282 -0.33 9.05 -3.01
N GLY A 283 -1.62 8.88 -2.72
CA GLY A 283 -2.06 8.25 -1.49
C GLY A 283 -3.47 7.67 -1.53
N ILE A 284 -3.73 6.80 -0.56
CA ILE A 284 -5.04 6.24 -0.24
C ILE A 284 -5.30 6.34 1.27
N ARG A 285 -6.56 6.46 1.64
CA ARG A 285 -7.06 6.27 3.01
C ARG A 285 -7.86 4.98 3.06
N LEU A 286 -7.59 4.17 4.08
CA LEU A 286 -8.35 2.98 4.40
C LEU A 286 -9.14 3.20 5.68
N ILE A 287 -10.41 2.81 5.65
CA ILE A 287 -11.24 2.70 6.86
C ILE A 287 -11.45 1.22 7.11
N VAL A 288 -10.87 0.71 8.19
CA VAL A 288 -10.88 -0.71 8.56
C VAL A 288 -11.77 -0.85 9.79
N HIS A 289 -12.95 -1.44 9.64
CA HIS A 289 -14.00 -1.32 10.65
C HIS A 289 -14.60 -2.66 11.06
N ASP A 290 -15.14 -2.67 12.28
CA ASP A 290 -16.06 -3.70 12.73
C ASP A 290 -17.49 -3.36 12.29
N ASP A 291 -18.38 -4.34 12.36
CA ASP A 291 -19.81 -4.20 12.08
C ASP A 291 -20.14 -3.90 10.59
N SER A 292 -21.41 -3.66 10.33
CA SER A 292 -22.00 -3.40 9.03
C SER A 292 -21.66 -2.01 8.46
N ALA A 293 -21.87 -1.86 7.16
CA ALA A 293 -21.73 -0.59 6.44
C ALA A 293 -22.58 0.53 7.08
N ASP A 294 -23.81 0.21 7.48
CA ASP A 294 -24.77 1.16 8.03
C ASP A 294 -24.34 1.67 9.41
N ALA A 295 -23.82 0.78 10.26
CA ALA A 295 -23.27 1.15 11.56
C ALA A 295 -22.04 2.07 11.42
N THR A 296 -21.18 1.79 10.44
CA THR A 296 -19.90 2.49 10.26
C THR A 296 -20.05 3.87 9.61
N ARG A 297 -21.11 4.09 8.82
CA ARG A 297 -21.39 5.38 8.15
C ARG A 297 -20.19 5.86 7.31
N ILE A 298 -19.73 5.05 6.35
CA ILE A 298 -18.56 5.34 5.49
C ILE A 298 -18.56 6.76 4.89
N ALA A 299 -19.74 7.27 4.50
CA ALA A 299 -19.87 8.63 3.97
C ALA A 299 -19.41 9.71 4.97
N ALA A 300 -19.56 9.52 6.28
CA ALA A 300 -19.09 10.46 7.31
C ALA A 300 -17.56 10.49 7.39
N PHE A 301 -16.90 9.32 7.38
CA PHE A 301 -15.44 9.24 7.28
C PHE A 301 -14.91 9.93 6.02
N TYR A 302 -15.63 9.78 4.91
CA TYR A 302 -15.27 10.44 3.66
C TYR A 302 -15.42 11.97 3.74
N GLN A 303 -16.46 12.52 4.40
CA GLN A 303 -16.54 13.98 4.62
C GLN A 303 -15.38 14.48 5.49
N MET A 304 -15.07 13.79 6.59
CA MET A 304 -13.91 14.13 7.43
C MET A 304 -12.60 14.09 6.63
N TYR A 305 -12.45 13.11 5.75
CA TYR A 305 -11.28 13.01 4.88
C TYR A 305 -11.13 14.20 3.92
N ARG A 306 -12.25 14.75 3.42
CA ARG A 306 -12.23 15.93 2.54
C ARG A 306 -11.94 17.23 3.28
N GLU A 307 -12.36 17.31 4.53
CA GLU A 307 -12.25 18.53 5.34
C GLU A 307 -10.89 18.66 6.02
N LEU A 308 -10.24 17.54 6.33
CA LEU A 308 -8.97 17.51 7.05
C LEU A 308 -7.80 17.21 6.10
N PRO A 309 -6.94 18.19 5.78
CA PRO A 309 -5.73 17.91 5.02
C PRO A 309 -4.85 16.95 5.80
N VAL A 310 -4.39 15.89 5.14
CA VAL A 310 -3.40 14.98 5.73
C VAL A 310 -2.07 15.73 5.79
N GLY A 311 -1.60 16.06 7.00
CA GLY A 311 -0.39 16.87 7.16
C GLY A 311 0.85 16.26 6.49
N ASP A 312 1.72 17.10 5.94
CA ASP A 312 2.98 16.70 5.30
C ASP A 312 3.92 15.96 6.27
N TRP A 313 4.87 15.19 5.74
CA TRP A 313 5.87 14.45 6.50
C TRP A 313 7.29 14.79 6.06
N GLN A 314 8.21 14.66 7.01
CA GLN A 314 9.63 14.75 6.72
C GLN A 314 10.10 13.38 6.26
N ASP A 315 10.79 13.37 5.13
CA ASP A 315 11.52 12.20 4.69
C ASP A 315 12.61 11.87 5.72
N LEU A 316 12.88 10.58 5.92
CA LEU A 316 14.02 10.18 6.75
C LEU A 316 15.31 10.63 6.07
N SER A 317 16.29 11.07 6.86
CA SER A 317 17.63 11.28 6.32
C SER A 317 18.11 9.95 5.77
N ALA A 318 18.48 9.90 4.48
CA ALA A 318 19.10 8.73 3.89
C ALA A 318 20.24 8.29 4.80
N ALA A 319 20.16 7.07 5.34
CA ALA A 319 21.27 6.48 6.05
C ALA A 319 22.46 6.49 5.10
N ARG A 320 23.56 7.14 5.52
CA ARG A 320 24.78 7.26 4.71
C ARG A 320 25.45 5.90 4.54
#